data_AF-A0AAD8N8T7-F1
#
_entry.id   AF-A0AAD8N8T7-F1
#
_cell.length_a   1.000
_cell.length_b   1.000
_cell.length_c   1.000
_cell.angle_alpha   90.00
_cell.angle_beta   90.00
_cell.angle_gamma   90.00
#
_symmetry.space_group_name_H-M   'P 1'
#
loop_
_entity.id
_entity.type
_entity.pdbx_description
1 polymer ?
#
loop_
_entity_poly.entity_id
_entity_poly.type
_entity_poly.pdbx_seq_one_letter_code
_entity_poly.pdbx_strand_id
1 'polypeptide(L)'
;MAAAVECEHFNNNTSSFVGGTTKGKSLKNSEKKEIVHKLSLDYNNNMLKRGSINILATDYGVSRITIDNIWKEVQQSIKDGEQPNADRKYKGGNQKYVFDLEKVRSIPLHLRTNIRTLACQLNARK
;
A
#
# COMPACT_ATOMS: atom_id res chain seq x y z
N MET A 1 47.78 12.13 -25.62
CA MET A 1 46.38 12.58 -25.58
C MET A 1 45.83 12.23 -24.21
N ALA A 2 45.73 13.22 -23.34
CA ALA A 2 45.24 13.06 -21.97
C ALA A 2 43.71 12.99 -22.00
N ALA A 3 43.14 11.89 -21.50
CA ALA A 3 41.70 11.80 -21.26
C ALA A 3 41.44 12.19 -19.80
N ALA A 4 40.70 13.27 -19.59
CA ALA A 4 40.27 13.75 -18.30
C ALA A 4 39.32 12.74 -17.66
N VAL A 5 39.66 12.32 -16.43
CA VAL A 5 38.77 11.59 -15.53
C VAL A 5 37.96 12.65 -14.78
N GLU A 6 36.71 12.86 -15.19
CA GLU A 6 35.76 13.65 -14.40
C GLU A 6 35.17 12.74 -13.30
N CYS A 7 35.87 12.67 -12.17
CA CYS A 7 35.30 12.18 -10.93
C CYS A 7 34.36 13.26 -10.35
N GLU A 8 33.06 13.17 -10.63
CA GLU A 8 32.10 14.03 -9.94
C GLU A 8 32.04 13.67 -8.46
N HIS A 9 32.40 14.66 -7.65
CA HIS A 9 32.40 14.61 -6.20
C HIS A 9 30.97 14.62 -5.68
N PHE A 10 30.47 13.49 -5.18
CA PHE A 10 29.17 13.45 -4.51
C PHE A 10 29.29 14.05 -3.10
N ASN A 11 28.75 15.26 -2.94
CA ASN A 11 28.88 16.09 -1.76
C ASN A 11 28.04 15.54 -0.60
N ASN A 12 28.70 15.05 0.45
CA ASN A 12 28.07 14.67 1.71
C ASN A 12 27.95 15.91 2.59
N ASN A 13 26.76 16.51 2.73
CA ASN A 13 26.50 17.36 3.89
C ASN A 13 25.01 17.68 4.11
N THR A 14 24.40 17.02 5.10
CA THR A 14 23.95 17.62 6.38
C THR A 14 22.85 16.74 6.99
N SER A 15 23.27 15.85 7.88
CA SER A 15 22.41 15.15 8.83
C SER A 15 21.84 16.16 9.83
N SER A 16 20.67 16.72 9.55
CA SER A 16 19.82 17.31 10.59
C SER A 16 18.93 16.22 11.16
N PHE A 17 19.35 15.65 12.29
CA PHE A 17 18.53 14.73 13.07
C PHE A 17 17.36 15.50 13.68
N VAL A 18 16.25 15.58 12.94
CA VAL A 18 14.98 16.06 13.48
C VAL A 18 14.28 14.85 14.11
N GLY A 19 14.49 14.69 15.42
CA GLY A 19 13.71 13.80 16.26
C GLY A 19 12.26 14.31 16.36
N GLY A 20 11.45 14.01 15.33
CA GLY A 20 10.02 14.25 15.32
C GLY A 20 9.27 12.92 15.43
N THR A 21 8.36 12.81 16.39
CA THR A 21 7.46 11.65 16.55
C THR A 21 6.78 11.37 15.20
N THR A 22 7.14 10.26 14.57
CA THR A 22 6.77 9.91 13.19
C THR A 22 5.30 9.53 13.12
N LYS A 23 4.41 10.52 13.09
CA LYS A 23 3.11 10.32 12.43
C LYS A 23 3.43 10.07 10.96
N GLY A 24 3.52 8.79 10.59
CA GLY A 24 3.92 8.38 9.24
C GLY A 24 3.09 9.12 8.21
N LYS A 25 3.73 9.94 7.37
CA LYS A 25 3.09 10.61 6.25
C LYS A 25 2.41 9.54 5.40
N SER A 26 1.09 9.65 5.25
CA SER A 26 0.33 8.76 4.40
C SER A 26 0.60 9.14 2.95
N LEU A 27 1.40 8.32 2.26
CA LEU A 27 1.64 8.44 0.82
C LEU A 27 0.31 8.42 0.04
N LYS A 28 0.13 9.39 -0.84
CA LYS A 28 -0.96 9.40 -1.83
C LYS A 28 -0.69 8.35 -2.90
N ASN A 29 -1.74 7.88 -3.59
CA ASN A 29 -1.59 6.89 -4.66
C ASN A 29 -0.71 7.43 -5.82
N SER A 30 -0.78 8.73 -6.12
CA SER A 30 0.07 9.37 -7.13
C SER A 30 1.55 9.28 -6.76
N GLU A 31 1.90 9.63 -5.53
CA GLU A 31 3.27 9.58 -5.01
C GLU A 31 3.81 8.15 -5.02
N LYS A 32 2.97 7.15 -4.70
CA LYS A 32 3.37 5.74 -4.81
C LYS A 32 3.67 5.34 -6.25
N LYS A 33 2.86 5.77 -7.23
CA LYS A 33 3.09 5.47 -8.65
C LYS A 33 4.42 6.05 -9.13
N GLU A 34 4.74 7.29 -8.72
CA GLU A 34 6.04 7.90 -9.01
C GLU A 34 7.21 7.15 -8.37
N ILE A 35 7.07 6.72 -7.11
CA ILE A 35 8.09 5.92 -6.42
C ILE A 35 8.34 4.61 -7.17
N VAL A 36 7.27 3.91 -7.59
CA VAL A 36 7.38 2.67 -8.37
C VAL A 36 8.09 2.92 -9.69
N HIS A 37 7.75 4.01 -10.40
CA HIS A 37 8.42 4.39 -11.65
C HIS A 37 9.92 4.65 -11.44
N LYS A 38 10.29 5.43 -10.42
CA LYS A 38 11.70 5.70 -10.07
C LYS A 38 12.45 4.42 -9.68
N LEU A 39 11.84 3.56 -8.86
CA LEU A 39 12.43 2.27 -8.50
C LEU A 39 12.64 1.37 -9.72
N SER A 40 11.72 1.40 -10.68
CA SER A 40 11.84 0.64 -11.93
C SER A 40 12.98 1.14 -12.82
N LEU A 41 13.27 2.44 -12.84
CA LEU A 41 14.41 3.01 -13.57
C LEU A 41 15.75 2.65 -12.91
N ASP A 42 15.78 2.62 -11.58
CA ASP A 42 16.96 2.25 -10.80
C ASP A 42 17.25 0.74 -10.78
N TYR A 43 16.28 -0.08 -11.20
CA TYR A 43 16.37 -1.53 -11.23
C TYR A 43 17.12 -2.00 -12.49
N ASN A 44 18.35 -2.45 -12.30
CA ASN A 44 19.21 -2.94 -13.38
C ASN A 44 19.81 -4.30 -12.98
N ASN A 45 19.97 -5.22 -13.93
CA ASN A 45 20.60 -6.53 -13.71
C ASN A 45 20.02 -7.32 -12.53
N ASN A 46 18.68 -7.34 -12.42
CA ASN A 46 17.92 -7.98 -11.34
C ASN A 46 18.16 -7.42 -9.93
N MET A 47 18.86 -6.30 -9.79
CA MET A 47 19.19 -5.68 -8.51
C MET A 47 18.79 -4.20 -8.48
N LEU A 48 18.32 -3.75 -7.31
CA LEU A 48 18.09 -2.33 -7.07
C LEU A 48 19.40 -1.65 -6.71
N LYS A 49 19.66 -0.47 -7.28
CA LYS A 49 20.84 0.33 -6.95
C LYS A 49 20.94 0.57 -5.43
N ARG A 50 22.15 0.42 -4.89
CA ARG A 50 22.41 0.57 -3.46
C ARG A 50 22.06 1.99 -3.03
N GLY A 51 21.23 2.10 -1.99
CA GLY A 51 20.85 3.39 -1.41
C GLY A 51 19.61 4.05 -2.04
N SER A 52 19.08 3.55 -3.16
CA SER A 52 17.86 4.09 -3.79
C SER A 52 16.69 4.22 -2.82
N ILE A 53 16.46 3.21 -1.98
CA ILE A 53 15.40 3.22 -0.97
C ILE A 53 15.60 4.35 0.06
N ASN A 54 16.85 4.60 0.47
CA ASN A 54 17.14 5.68 1.42
C ASN A 54 16.96 7.05 0.79
N ILE A 55 17.39 7.23 -0.47
CA ILE A 55 17.23 8.48 -1.22
C ILE A 55 15.74 8.78 -1.41
N LEU A 56 14.95 7.81 -1.86
CA LEU A 56 13.51 7.98 -2.00
C LEU A 56 12.82 8.21 -0.64
N ALA A 57 13.33 7.62 0.45
CA ALA A 57 12.80 7.84 1.80
C ALA A 57 12.98 9.30 2.23
N THR A 58 14.16 9.87 1.96
CA THR A 58 14.44 11.27 2.26
C THR A 58 13.64 12.22 1.36
N ASP A 59 13.54 11.93 0.06
CA ASP A 59 12.85 12.79 -0.91
C ASP A 59 11.35 12.93 -0.60
N TYR A 60 10.70 11.82 -0.25
CA TYR A 60 9.27 11.80 0.05
C TYR A 60 8.96 11.99 1.54
N GLY A 61 9.99 12.03 2.40
CA GLY A 61 9.83 12.16 3.86
C GLY A 61 9.06 11.01 4.50
N VAL A 62 9.30 9.78 4.02
CA VAL A 62 8.60 8.56 4.46
C VAL A 62 9.60 7.60 5.10
N SER A 63 9.11 6.69 5.94
CA SER A 63 9.97 5.64 6.49
C SER A 63 10.53 4.73 5.39
N ARG A 64 11.79 4.34 5.53
CA ARG A 64 12.45 3.35 4.67
C ARG A 64 11.64 2.06 4.53
N ILE A 65 11.00 1.62 5.62
CA ILE A 65 10.15 0.42 5.67
C ILE A 65 8.97 0.53 4.69
N THR A 66 8.38 1.72 4.55
CA THR A 66 7.26 1.93 3.63
C THR A 66 7.69 1.74 2.18
N ILE A 67 8.86 2.26 1.80
CA ILE A 67 9.39 2.13 0.44
C ILE A 67 9.85 0.69 0.18
N ASP A 68 10.46 0.04 1.17
CA ASP A 68 10.81 -1.38 1.10
C ASP A 68 9.57 -2.27 0.89
N ASN A 69 8.46 -1.98 1.59
CA ASN A 69 7.20 -2.70 1.38
C ASN A 69 6.61 -2.47 -0.01
N ILE A 70 6.66 -1.24 -0.53
CA ILE A 70 6.24 -0.94 -1.92
C ILE A 70 7.11 -1.75 -2.89
N TRP A 71 8.42 -1.79 -2.68
CA TRP A 71 9.34 -2.54 -3.53
C TRP A 71 9.05 -4.04 -3.51
N LYS A 72 8.80 -4.62 -2.33
CA LYS A 72 8.39 -6.04 -2.20
C LYS A 72 7.11 -6.35 -2.97
N GLU A 73 6.13 -5.44 -2.93
CA GLU A 73 4.89 -5.58 -3.69
C GLU A 73 5.16 -5.55 -5.20
N VAL A 74 6.01 -4.64 -5.68
CA VAL A 74 6.44 -4.59 -7.08
C VAL A 74 7.16 -5.87 -7.50
N GLN A 75 8.08 -6.38 -6.68
CA GLN A 75 8.78 -7.64 -6.96
C GLN A 75 7.82 -8.83 -7.03
N GLN A 76 6.78 -8.84 -6.19
CA GLN A 76 5.76 -9.88 -6.23
C GLN A 76 4.96 -9.80 -7.54
N SER A 77 4.50 -8.61 -7.94
CA SER A 77 3.83 -8.42 -9.23
C SER A 77 4.70 -8.82 -10.43
N ILE A 78 6.00 -8.52 -10.41
CA ILE A 78 6.93 -8.95 -11.47
C ILE A 78 7.03 -10.48 -11.54
N LYS A 79 7.07 -11.17 -10.39
CA LYS A 79 7.07 -12.64 -10.35
C LYS A 79 5.77 -13.24 -10.87
N ASP A 80 4.65 -12.60 -10.56
CA ASP A 80 3.32 -13.02 -10.97
C ASP A 80 3.01 -12.64 -12.44
N GLY A 81 3.88 -11.83 -13.09
CA GLY A 81 3.71 -11.36 -14.47
C GLY A 81 2.69 -10.22 -14.62
N GLU A 82 2.27 -9.62 -13.52
CA GLU A 82 1.28 -8.53 -13.48
C GLU A 82 1.95 -7.15 -13.44
N GLN A 83 1.23 -6.13 -13.92
CA GLN A 83 1.68 -4.75 -13.76
C GLN A 83 1.64 -4.35 -12.28
N PRO A 84 2.70 -3.70 -11.74
CA PRO A 84 2.75 -3.33 -10.35
C PRO A 84 1.65 -2.32 -10.00
N ASN A 85 0.66 -2.77 -9.22
CA ASN A 85 -0.43 -1.92 -8.76
C ASN A 85 -0.03 -1.16 -7.49
N ALA A 86 0.15 0.16 -7.62
CA ALA A 86 0.50 1.04 -6.51
C ALA A 86 -0.73 1.53 -5.71
N ASP A 87 -1.95 1.20 -6.13
CA ASP A 87 -3.15 1.71 -5.51
C ASP A 87 -3.39 1.09 -4.13
N ARG A 88 -3.85 1.93 -3.20
CA ARG A 88 -4.18 1.50 -1.85
C ARG A 88 -5.30 0.45 -1.90
N LYS A 89 -4.96 -0.80 -1.56
CA LYS A 89 -5.96 -1.85 -1.36
C LYS A 89 -6.94 -1.43 -0.27
N TYR A 90 -8.23 -1.53 -0.56
CA TYR A 90 -9.29 -1.27 0.40
C TYR A 90 -9.16 -2.24 1.58
N LYS A 91 -8.86 -1.72 2.78
CA LYS A 91 -8.64 -2.53 3.99
C LYS A 91 -9.92 -2.81 4.78
N GLY A 92 -10.99 -3.11 4.06
CA GLY A 92 -12.22 -3.62 4.64
C GLY A 92 -13.16 -2.55 5.20
N GLY A 93 -14.44 -2.92 5.18
CA GLY A 93 -15.55 -2.34 5.91
C GLY A 93 -16.55 -3.48 6.16
N ASN A 94 -17.63 -3.23 6.91
CA ASN A 94 -18.66 -4.24 7.07
C ASN A 94 -19.21 -4.63 5.69
N GLN A 95 -19.13 -5.92 5.35
CA GLN A 95 -19.85 -6.46 4.21
C GLN A 95 -21.33 -6.21 4.46
N LYS A 96 -21.99 -5.46 3.56
CA LYS A 96 -23.44 -5.25 3.65
C LYS A 96 -24.12 -6.61 3.51
N TYR A 97 -24.80 -7.06 4.55
CA TYR A 97 -25.63 -8.25 4.49
C TYR A 97 -26.89 -7.89 3.70
N VAL A 98 -26.97 -8.37 2.45
CA VAL A 98 -28.17 -8.18 1.63
C VAL A 98 -29.17 -9.25 2.05
N PHE A 99 -30.26 -8.81 2.67
CA PHE A 99 -31.36 -9.72 3.02
C PHE A 99 -32.16 -10.05 1.76
N ASP A 100 -32.40 -11.33 1.55
CA ASP A 100 -33.40 -11.78 0.60
C ASP A 100 -34.81 -11.48 1.15
N LEU A 101 -35.53 -10.60 0.47
CA LEU A 101 -36.86 -10.14 0.89
C LEU A 101 -37.90 -11.26 0.83
N GLU A 102 -37.74 -12.22 -0.07
CA GLU A 102 -38.65 -13.37 -0.18
C GLU A 102 -38.50 -14.29 1.04
N LYS A 103 -37.26 -14.49 1.50
CA LYS A 103 -36.99 -15.20 2.76
C LYS A 103 -37.52 -14.48 3.99
N VAL A 104 -37.56 -13.15 4.00
CA VAL A 104 -38.18 -12.37 5.09
C VAL A 104 -39.70 -12.49 5.07
N ARG A 105 -40.31 -12.62 3.89
CA ARG A 105 -41.76 -12.78 3.71
C ARG A 105 -42.26 -14.16 4.10
N SER A 106 -41.46 -15.22 3.89
CA SER A 106 -41.83 -16.58 4.29
C SER A 106 -41.80 -16.80 5.80
N ILE A 107 -41.14 -15.92 6.57
CA ILE A 107 -41.11 -15.97 8.03
C ILE A 107 -42.46 -15.50 8.60
N PRO A 108 -43.10 -16.29 9.48
CA PRO A 108 -44.34 -15.88 10.16
C PRO A 108 -44.24 -14.54 10.86
N LEU A 109 -45.35 -13.78 10.86
CA LEU A 109 -45.39 -12.40 11.36
C LEU A 109 -44.86 -12.25 12.80
N HIS A 110 -45.21 -13.17 13.69
CA HIS A 110 -44.81 -13.16 15.11
C HIS A 110 -43.30 -13.38 15.33
N LEU A 111 -42.60 -13.96 14.36
CA LEU A 111 -41.13 -14.15 14.40
C LEU A 111 -40.37 -13.00 13.75
N ARG A 112 -41.06 -12.16 12.94
CA ARG A 112 -40.50 -10.97 12.29
C ARG A 112 -40.44 -9.76 13.21
N THR A 113 -41.33 -9.67 14.20
CA THR A 113 -41.43 -8.52 15.12
C THR A 113 -40.23 -8.39 16.06
N ASN A 114 -39.63 -9.51 16.47
CA ASN A 114 -38.46 -9.51 17.34
C ASN A 114 -37.16 -9.64 16.52
N ILE A 115 -36.29 -8.65 16.65
CA ILE A 115 -35.02 -8.57 15.92
C ILE A 115 -34.14 -9.81 16.17
N ARG A 116 -34.16 -10.37 17.39
CA ARG A 116 -33.37 -11.56 17.74
C ARG A 116 -33.89 -12.80 17.04
N THR A 117 -35.22 -13.00 17.01
CA THR A 117 -35.83 -14.16 16.34
C THR A 117 -35.68 -14.04 14.83
N LEU A 118 -35.87 -12.84 14.27
CA LEU A 118 -35.66 -12.57 12.86
C LEU A 118 -34.21 -12.83 12.44
N ALA A 119 -33.23 -12.36 13.21
CA ALA A 119 -31.82 -12.63 12.94
C ALA A 119 -31.47 -14.13 13.01
N CYS A 120 -32.12 -14.88 13.91
CA CYS A 120 -31.97 -16.33 14.00
C CYS A 120 -32.52 -17.04 12.75
N GLN A 121 -33.69 -16.63 12.26
CA GLN A 121 -34.29 -17.20 11.04
C GLN A 121 -33.54 -16.83 9.76
N LEU A 122 -32.92 -15.64 9.75
CA LEU A 122 -32.10 -15.17 8.62
C LEU A 122 -30.65 -15.65 8.68
N ASN A 123 -30.24 -16.41 9.70
CA ASN A 123 -28.85 -16.80 9.93
C ASN A 123 -27.88 -15.59 9.91
N ALA A 124 -28.38 -14.43 10.35
CA ALA A 124 -27.61 -13.18 10.47
C ALA A 124 -27.11 -12.97 11.91
N ARG A 125 -27.06 -14.06 12.70
CA ARG A 125 -26.53 -14.06 14.06
C ARG A 125 -25.00 -14.00 13.98
N LYS A 126 -24.41 -13.08 14.75
CA LYS A 126 -22.96 -12.96 14.89
C LYS A 126 -22.39 -14.10 15.72
#